data_AF-A0AAD5FC31-F1
#
_entry.id   AF-A0AAD5FC31-F1
#
_cell.length_a   1.000
_cell.length_b   1.000
_cell.length_c   1.000
_cell.angle_alpha   90.00
_cell.angle_beta   90.00
_cell.angle_gamma   90.00
#
_symmetry.space_group_name_H-M   'P 1'
#
loop_
_entity.id
_entity.type
_entity.pdbx_description
1 polymer ?
#
loop_
_entity_poly.entity_id
_entity_poly.type
_entity_poly.pdbx_seq_one_letter_code
_entity_poly.pdbx_strand_id
1 'polypeptide(L)'
;MATRQTSTKKEMAFLQWSCQDVAKWIESIGYPQYTACFTENFITGRKLIYVNCCNLPRLGITDFRHMQEISAHVRVLLGITEPLWSRSIVDPPRDDMGMYLEVKSRTGKKADSLTYEEFLNYRKK
;
A
#
# COMPACT_ATOMS: atom_id res chain seq x y z
N MET A 1 10.61 -15.43 17.31
CA MET A 1 9.24 -15.91 17.62
C MET A 1 8.27 -14.75 17.44
N ALA A 2 7.44 -14.81 16.39
CA ALA A 2 6.14 -14.15 16.30
C ALA A 2 5.45 -14.65 15.02
N THR A 3 4.81 -15.81 15.13
CA THR A 3 3.87 -16.35 14.15
C THR A 3 2.71 -15.35 14.01
N ARG A 4 2.65 -14.62 12.90
CA ARG A 4 1.46 -13.85 12.49
C ARG A 4 0.90 -14.48 11.22
N GLN A 5 0.11 -15.53 11.40
CA GLN A 5 -0.85 -15.98 10.41
C GLN A 5 -2.18 -16.11 11.16
N THR A 6 -3.11 -15.16 10.95
CA THR A 6 -4.58 -15.31 11.07
C THR A 6 -5.33 -13.97 10.94
N SER A 7 -5.45 -13.37 9.73
CA SER A 7 -6.63 -12.55 9.36
C SER A 7 -6.74 -12.14 7.87
N THR A 8 -6.46 -13.05 6.94
CA THR A 8 -6.35 -12.74 5.50
C THR A 8 -7.57 -12.10 4.82
N LYS A 9 -8.78 -12.24 5.38
CA LYS A 9 -10.02 -11.73 4.76
C LYS A 9 -10.43 -10.32 5.21
N LYS A 10 -10.05 -9.90 6.42
CA LYS A 10 -10.32 -8.55 6.95
C LYS A 10 -9.20 -7.58 6.60
N GLU A 11 -7.99 -8.09 6.38
CA GLU A 11 -6.78 -7.30 6.14
C GLU A 11 -6.73 -6.59 4.76
N MET A 12 -7.51 -7.03 3.76
CA MET A 12 -7.44 -6.46 2.41
C MET A 12 -8.68 -5.66 1.99
N ALA A 13 -9.52 -5.24 2.94
CA ALA A 13 -10.70 -4.42 2.66
C ALA A 13 -10.35 -3.14 1.88
N PHE A 14 -9.14 -2.62 2.09
CA PHE A 14 -8.64 -1.45 1.36
C PHE A 14 -8.55 -1.66 -0.16
N LEU A 15 -8.42 -2.89 -0.68
CA LEU A 15 -8.35 -3.13 -2.13
C LEU A 15 -9.65 -2.77 -2.87
N GLN A 16 -10.76 -2.64 -2.15
CA GLN A 16 -12.06 -2.25 -2.69
C GLN A 16 -12.39 -0.77 -2.44
N TRP A 17 -11.52 -0.03 -1.75
CA TRP A 17 -11.77 1.37 -1.44
C TRP A 17 -11.79 2.24 -2.70
N SER A 18 -12.85 3.03 -2.79
CA SER A 18 -12.95 4.14 -3.72
C SER A 18 -11.98 5.26 -3.34
N CYS A 19 -11.79 6.26 -4.21
CA CYS A 19 -10.98 7.43 -3.85
C CYS A 19 -11.60 8.23 -2.70
N GLN A 20 -12.92 8.19 -2.54
CA GLN A 20 -13.64 8.80 -1.43
C GLN A 20 -13.38 8.07 -0.11
N ASP A 21 -13.31 6.74 -0.13
CA ASP A 21 -12.98 5.95 1.07
C ASP A 21 -11.54 6.20 1.51
N VAL A 22 -10.61 6.31 0.55
CA VAL A 22 -9.23 6.71 0.82
C VAL A 22 -9.18 8.11 1.43
N ALA A 23 -9.95 9.06 0.91
CA ALA A 23 -10.01 10.41 1.47
C ALA A 23 -10.54 10.43 2.91
N LYS A 24 -11.62 9.68 3.20
CA LYS A 24 -12.12 9.52 4.59
C LYS A 24 -11.08 8.88 5.50
N TRP A 25 -10.31 7.92 5.00
CA TRP A 25 -9.20 7.35 5.75
C TRP A 25 -8.11 8.39 6.03
N ILE A 26 -7.73 9.21 5.05
CA ILE A 26 -6.78 10.32 5.22
C ILE A 26 -7.28 11.37 6.24
N GLU A 27 -8.58 11.65 6.26
CA GLU A 27 -9.19 12.50 7.29
C GLU A 27 -9.10 11.84 8.67
N SER A 28 -9.36 10.53 8.78
CA SER A 28 -9.31 9.79 10.05
C SER A 28 -7.92 9.69 10.68
N ILE A 29 -6.85 9.78 9.87
CA ILE A 29 -5.46 9.85 10.37
C ILE A 29 -5.03 11.27 10.77
N GLY A 30 -5.92 12.28 10.64
CA GLY A 30 -5.66 13.67 11.04
C GLY A 30 -5.18 14.59 9.91
N TYR A 31 -5.36 14.19 8.65
CA TYR A 31 -4.89 14.93 7.48
C TYR A 31 -6.01 15.41 6.53
N PRO A 32 -7.10 16.05 7.03
CA PRO A 32 -8.23 16.47 6.19
C PRO A 32 -7.84 17.41 5.04
N GLN A 33 -6.79 18.22 5.23
CA GLN A 33 -6.27 19.14 4.22
C GLN A 33 -5.76 18.46 2.94
N TYR A 34 -5.40 17.18 3.03
CA TYR A 34 -4.88 16.43 1.88
C TYR A 34 -5.95 15.57 1.18
N THR A 35 -7.19 15.55 1.67
CA THR A 35 -8.28 14.77 1.08
C THR A 35 -8.47 15.05 -0.41
N ALA A 36 -8.46 16.33 -0.81
CA ALA A 36 -8.53 16.76 -2.21
C ALA A 36 -7.38 16.19 -3.07
N CYS A 37 -6.16 16.14 -2.52
CA CYS A 37 -5.00 15.57 -3.20
C CYS A 37 -5.24 14.09 -3.58
N PHE A 38 -5.93 13.32 -2.75
CA PHE A 38 -6.23 11.91 -3.04
C PHE A 38 -7.46 11.72 -3.95
N THR A 39 -8.49 12.54 -3.81
CA THR A 39 -9.71 12.44 -4.63
C THR A 39 -9.47 12.92 -6.06
N GLU A 40 -8.83 14.08 -6.25
CA GLU A 40 -8.58 14.67 -7.57
C GLU A 40 -7.59 13.85 -8.41
N ASN A 41 -6.64 13.16 -7.75
CA ASN A 41 -5.70 12.27 -8.42
C ASN A 41 -6.21 10.82 -8.56
N PHE A 42 -7.48 10.57 -8.20
CA PHE A 42 -8.13 9.25 -8.30
C PHE A 42 -7.29 8.13 -7.64
N ILE A 43 -6.81 8.39 -6.43
CA ILE A 43 -6.06 7.40 -5.64
C ILE A 43 -7.07 6.46 -4.99
N THR A 44 -7.27 5.30 -5.60
CA THR A 44 -8.05 4.21 -5.02
C THR A 44 -7.22 3.39 -4.05
N GLY A 45 -7.85 2.55 -3.23
CA GLY A 45 -7.11 1.75 -2.25
C GLY A 45 -6.11 0.77 -2.87
N ARG A 46 -6.33 0.34 -4.12
CA ARG A 46 -5.36 -0.43 -4.93
C ARG A 46 -4.09 0.35 -5.25
N LYS A 47 -4.17 1.67 -5.35
CA LYS A 47 -3.03 2.56 -5.66
C LYS A 47 -2.23 2.98 -4.42
N LEU A 48 -2.72 2.68 -3.21
CA LEU A 48 -2.03 3.04 -1.97
C LEU A 48 -0.61 2.45 -1.87
N ILE A 49 -0.34 1.33 -2.54
CA ILE A 49 1.00 0.73 -2.62
C ILE A 49 2.07 1.66 -3.24
N TYR A 50 1.63 2.66 -4.01
CA TYR A 50 2.49 3.68 -4.62
C TYR A 50 2.57 4.97 -3.80
N VAL A 51 1.82 5.10 -2.71
CA VAL A 51 1.86 6.27 -1.84
C VAL A 51 3.05 6.12 -0.89
N ASN A 52 4.17 6.75 -1.24
CA ASN A 52 5.41 6.77 -0.48
C ASN A 52 6.02 8.18 -0.45
N CYS A 53 7.03 8.40 0.39
CA CYS A 53 7.69 9.71 0.50
C CYS A 53 8.26 10.25 -0.84
N CYS A 54 8.53 9.39 -1.83
CA CYS A 54 9.01 9.82 -3.14
C CYS A 54 7.89 10.32 -4.05
N ASN A 55 6.68 9.79 -3.90
CA ASN A 55 5.55 10.06 -4.78
C ASN A 55 4.56 11.08 -4.20
N LEU A 56 4.54 11.24 -2.88
CA LEU A 56 3.71 12.24 -2.18
C LEU A 56 3.93 13.69 -2.65
N PRO A 57 5.16 14.16 -2.96
CA PRO A 57 5.38 15.49 -3.52
C PRO A 57 4.64 15.71 -4.85
N ARG A 58 4.56 14.67 -5.69
CA ARG A 58 3.84 14.73 -6.97
C ARG A 58 2.33 14.79 -6.80
N LEU A 59 1.82 14.38 -5.63
CA LEU A 59 0.42 14.47 -5.24
C LEU A 59 0.07 15.85 -4.64
N GLY A 60 1.06 16.73 -4.42
CA GLY A 60 0.88 18.03 -3.77
C GLY A 60 1.20 18.04 -2.27
N ILE A 61 1.74 16.95 -1.72
CA ILE A 61 2.12 16.86 -0.31
C ILE A 61 3.63 17.06 -0.20
N THR A 62 4.04 18.27 0.19
CA THR A 62 5.47 18.68 0.20
C THR A 62 6.07 18.75 1.60
N ASP A 63 5.26 18.77 2.66
CA ASP A 63 5.75 18.79 4.03
C ASP A 63 6.38 17.44 4.40
N PHE A 64 7.66 17.46 4.76
CA PHE A 64 8.42 16.25 5.05
C PHE A 64 7.86 15.43 6.22
N ARG A 65 7.37 16.09 7.28
CA ARG A 65 6.83 15.38 8.45
C ARG A 65 5.53 14.69 8.08
N HIS A 66 4.65 15.39 7.36
CA HIS A 66 3.41 14.80 6.86
C HIS A 66 3.68 13.63 5.91
N MET A 67 4.71 13.76 5.05
CA MET A 67 5.10 12.66 4.17
C MET A 67 5.54 11.42 4.93
N GLN A 68 6.32 11.59 6.00
CA GLN A 68 6.76 10.48 6.85
C GLN A 68 5.59 9.79 7.55
N GLU A 69 4.69 10.57 8.18
CA GLU A 69 3.54 10.04 8.91
C GLU A 69 2.54 9.33 7.99
N ILE A 70 2.16 9.96 6.88
CA ILE A 70 1.26 9.36 5.89
C ILE A 70 1.87 8.07 5.35
N SER A 71 3.16 8.08 5.00
CA SER A 71 3.83 6.87 4.49
C SER A 71 3.89 5.76 5.54
N ALA A 72 4.07 6.10 6.83
CA ALA A 72 4.04 5.12 7.91
C ALA A 72 2.64 4.51 8.09
N HIS A 73 1.59 5.34 8.08
CA HIS A 73 0.20 4.87 8.14
C HIS A 73 -0.17 3.99 6.95
N VAL A 74 0.27 4.33 5.73
CA VAL A 74 0.12 3.47 4.55
C VAL A 74 0.79 2.12 4.76
N ARG A 75 2.02 2.09 5.29
CA ARG A 75 2.73 0.82 5.55
C ARG A 75 1.97 -0.07 6.54
N VAL A 76 1.45 0.52 7.62
CA VAL A 76 0.63 -0.18 8.61
C VAL A 76 -0.66 -0.72 7.98
N LEU A 77 -1.36 0.09 7.18
CA LEU A 77 -2.60 -0.32 6.51
C LEU A 77 -2.37 -1.48 5.54
N LEU A 78 -1.28 -1.44 4.77
CA LEU A 78 -0.95 -2.46 3.78
C LEU A 78 -0.26 -3.69 4.38
N GLY A 79 0.18 -3.63 5.64
CA GLY A 79 0.95 -4.68 6.28
C GLY A 79 2.30 -4.94 5.61
N ILE A 80 2.93 -3.90 5.03
CA ILE A 80 4.23 -4.00 4.36
C ILE A 80 5.36 -3.48 5.27
N THR A 81 6.53 -4.09 5.18
CA THR A 81 7.71 -3.63 5.91
C THR A 81 8.39 -2.49 5.15
N GLU A 82 8.96 -1.55 5.91
CA GLU A 82 9.82 -0.52 5.34
C GLU A 82 11.13 -1.15 4.85
N PRO A 83 11.54 -0.90 3.58
CA PRO A 83 12.82 -1.41 3.10
C PRO A 83 13.95 -0.76 3.89
N LEU A 84 14.76 -1.59 4.54
CA LEU A 84 15.95 -1.13 5.26
C LEU A 84 16.99 -0.59 4.28
N TRP A 85 17.64 0.52 4.66
CA TRP A 85 18.74 1.10 3.87
C TRP A 85 19.93 0.14 3.69
N SER A 86 20.08 -0.82 4.60
CA SER A 86 21.16 -1.80 4.64
C SER A 86 20.84 -3.13 3.94
N ARG A 87 19.70 -3.22 3.22
CA ARG A 87 19.32 -4.47 2.54
C ARG A 87 20.26 -4.81 1.40
N SER A 88 20.34 -6.10 1.07
CA SER A 88 21.11 -6.55 -0.09
C SER A 88 20.41 -6.14 -1.39
N ILE A 89 21.21 -5.83 -2.41
CA ILE A 89 20.74 -5.65 -3.79
C ILE A 89 20.26 -6.96 -4.42
N VAL A 90 20.65 -8.10 -3.85
CA VAL A 90 20.22 -9.45 -4.29
C VAL A 90 18.79 -9.74 -3.82
N ASP A 91 18.36 -9.13 -2.72
CA ASP A 91 17.02 -9.35 -2.19
C ASP A 91 15.96 -8.66 -3.08
N PRO A 92 14.72 -9.18 -3.17
CA PRO A 92 13.64 -8.57 -3.95
C PRO A 92 13.28 -7.15 -3.50
N PRO A 93 12.93 -6.23 -4.42
CA PRO A 93 12.69 -4.80 -4.16
C PRO A 93 11.65 -4.50 -3.07
N ARG A 94 10.73 -5.41 -2.77
CA ARG A 94 9.77 -5.32 -1.66
C ARG A 94 9.58 -6.69 -1.03
N ASP A 95 8.94 -6.69 0.15
CA ASP A 95 8.45 -7.93 0.77
C ASP A 95 7.47 -8.67 -0.14
N ASP A 96 7.25 -9.95 0.15
CA ASP A 96 6.26 -10.82 -0.49
C ASP A 96 4.88 -10.15 -0.58
N MET A 97 4.44 -9.53 0.53
CA MET A 97 3.17 -8.79 0.57
C MET A 97 3.21 -7.55 -0.33
N GLY A 98 4.30 -6.78 -0.30
CA GLY A 98 4.46 -5.60 -1.15
C GLY A 98 4.40 -5.95 -2.64
N MET A 99 5.07 -7.02 -3.05
CA MET A 99 5.05 -7.49 -4.45
C MET A 99 3.67 -8.05 -4.84
N TYR A 100 3.00 -8.78 -3.96
CA TYR A 100 1.62 -9.22 -4.19
C TYR A 100 0.67 -8.03 -4.41
N LEU A 101 0.78 -7.00 -3.56
CA LEU A 101 -0.04 -5.80 -3.66
C LEU A 101 0.27 -4.97 -4.92
N GLU A 102 1.51 -4.98 -5.41
CA GLU A 102 1.83 -4.40 -6.72
C GLU A 102 1.10 -5.10 -7.86
N VAL A 103 0.98 -6.43 -7.82
CA VAL A 103 0.18 -7.17 -8.82
C VAL A 103 -1.31 -6.83 -8.68
N LYS A 104 -1.82 -6.74 -7.45
CA LYS A 104 -3.21 -6.36 -7.15
C LYS A 104 -3.55 -4.90 -7.47
N SER A 105 -2.54 -4.04 -7.61
CA SER A 105 -2.74 -2.64 -8.00
C SER A 105 -3.29 -2.52 -9.42
N ARG A 106 -2.97 -3.48 -10.29
CA ARG A 106 -3.42 -3.52 -11.68
C ARG A 106 -4.84 -4.06 -11.77
N THR A 107 -5.63 -3.48 -12.67
CA THR A 107 -6.99 -3.98 -12.96
C THR A 107 -6.92 -5.07 -14.01
N GLY A 108 -7.60 -6.19 -13.79
CA GLY A 108 -7.74 -7.25 -14.78
C GLY A 108 -8.04 -8.62 -14.17
N LYS A 109 -8.72 -9.48 -14.93
CA LYS A 109 -9.22 -10.79 -14.45
C LYS A 109 -8.14 -11.62 -13.74
N LYS A 110 -6.92 -11.67 -14.29
CA LYS A 110 -5.78 -12.41 -13.72
C LYS A 110 -5.29 -11.80 -12.40
N ALA A 111 -5.21 -10.48 -12.31
CA ALA A 111 -4.80 -9.79 -11.10
C ALA A 111 -5.87 -9.95 -10.01
N ASP A 112 -7.14 -9.82 -10.38
CA ASP A 112 -8.27 -9.94 -9.46
C ASP A 112 -8.42 -11.36 -8.91
N SER A 113 -8.23 -12.40 -9.74
CA SER A 113 -8.35 -13.80 -9.31
C SER A 113 -7.16 -14.30 -8.48
N LEU A 114 -5.98 -13.70 -8.62
CA LEU A 114 -4.75 -14.18 -7.97
C LEU A 114 -4.88 -14.15 -6.45
N THR A 115 -4.76 -15.29 -5.80
CA THR A 115 -4.71 -15.37 -4.34
C THR A 115 -3.28 -15.19 -3.82
N TYR A 116 -3.14 -14.82 -2.55
CA TYR A 116 -1.82 -14.67 -1.94
C TYR A 116 -1.04 -16.01 -1.91
N GLU A 117 -1.72 -17.13 -1.70
CA GLU A 117 -1.12 -18.47 -1.69
C GLU A 117 -0.59 -18.87 -3.07
N GLU A 118 -1.37 -18.61 -4.13
CA GLU A 118 -0.92 -18.82 -5.51
C GLU A 118 0.30 -17.96 -5.81
N PHE A 119 0.31 -16.69 -5.38
CA PHE A 119 1.46 -15.79 -5.56
C PHE A 119 2.74 -16.34 -4.90
N LEU A 120 2.64 -16.82 -3.66
CA LEU A 120 3.79 -17.43 -2.97
C LEU A 120 4.28 -18.70 -3.68
N ASN A 121 3.38 -19.51 -4.22
CA ASN A 121 3.74 -20.72 -4.97
C ASN A 121 4.45 -20.41 -6.29
N TYR A 122 4.08 -19.33 -6.98
CA TYR A 122 4.78 -18.90 -8.20
C TYR A 122 6.22 -18.48 -7.95
N ARG A 123 6.50 -17.86 -6.79
CA ARG A 123 7.83 -17.35 -6.46
C ARG A 123 8.81 -18.43 -5.95
N LYS A 124 8.29 -19.53 -5.43
CA LYS A 124 9.11 -20.65 -4.93
C LYS A 124 9.62 -21.58 -6.03
N LYS A 125 9.20 -21.38 -7.28
CA LYS A 125 9.71 -22.07 -8.47
C LYS A 125 10.90 -21.31 -9.05
#